data_AF-A0A822EZR4-F1
#
_entry.id   AF-A0A822EZR4-F1
#
_cell.length_a   1.000
_cell.length_b   1.000
_cell.length_c   1.000
_cell.angle_alpha   90.00
_cell.angle_beta   90.00
_cell.angle_gamma   90.00
#
_symmetry.space_group_name_H-M   'P 1'
#
loop_
_entity.id
_entity.type
_entity.pdbx_description
1 polymer ?
#
loop_
_entity_poly.entity_id
_entity_poly.type
_entity_poly.pdbx_seq_one_letter_code
_entity_poly.pdbx_strand_id
1 'polypeptide(L)'
;LPVKCENKIQTRIKIGLNSKMPSRFPPVVFYTLKELDGLGMLSMGHVLIPQSDLRWSKQTDTSITHFRSGMSHDEDQLIPNLYRYIMPWEAEFIDLQRV
;
A
#
# COMPACT_ATOMS: atom_id res chain seq x y z
N LEU A 1 1.65 -0.08 10.32
CA LEU A 1 0.43 0.72 10.63
C LEU A 1 -0.41 1.04 9.37
N PRO A 2 0.16 1.55 8.26
CA PRO A 2 -0.61 1.98 7.07
C PRO A 2 -1.52 0.90 6.49
N VAL A 3 -0.99 -0.31 6.30
CA VAL A 3 -1.74 -1.50 5.84
C VAL A 3 -3.01 -1.77 6.66
N LYS A 4 -2.92 -1.69 7.99
CA LYS A 4 -4.06 -1.93 8.88
C LYS A 4 -5.12 -0.84 8.73
N CYS A 5 -4.70 0.41 8.56
CA CYS A 5 -5.61 1.54 8.36
C CYS A 5 -6.31 1.47 7.01
N GLU A 6 -5.59 1.16 5.93
CA GLU A 6 -6.15 1.00 4.59
C GLU A 6 -7.21 -0.13 4.55
N ASN A 7 -6.91 -1.28 5.16
CA ASN A 7 -7.87 -2.38 5.31
C ASN A 7 -9.12 -1.96 6.11
N LYS A 8 -8.98 -1.13 7.15
CA LYS A 8 -10.13 -0.62 7.92
C LYS A 8 -11.03 0.26 7.07
N ILE A 9 -10.46 1.12 6.21
CA ILE A 9 -11.24 1.97 5.30
C ILE A 9 -11.98 1.13 4.27
N GLN A 10 -11.29 0.19 3.60
CA GLN A 10 -11.94 -0.74 2.67
C GLN A 10 -13.07 -1.51 3.36
N THR A 11 -12.85 -1.99 4.59
CA THR A 11 -13.87 -2.73 5.36
C THR A 11 -15.08 -1.86 5.68
N ARG A 12 -14.89 -0.59 6.04
CA ARG A 12 -16.01 0.34 6.29
C ARG A 12 -16.86 0.56 5.03
N ILE A 13 -16.23 0.68 3.86
CA ILE A 13 -16.93 0.81 2.57
C ILE A 13 -17.73 -0.46 2.27
N LYS A 14 -17.14 -1.64 2.45
CA LYS A 14 -17.81 -2.94 2.26
C LYS A 14 -19.05 -3.09 3.16
N ILE A 15 -18.94 -2.67 4.43
CA ILE A 15 -20.06 -2.66 5.38
C ILE A 15 -21.17 -1.69 4.92
N GLY A 16 -20.81 -0.48 4.47
CA GLY A 16 -21.77 0.50 3.97
C GLY A 16 -22.59 0.02 2.77
N LEU A 17 -22.00 -0.84 1.93
CA LEU A 17 -22.64 -1.45 0.75
C LEU A 17 -23.32 -2.80 1.05
N ASN A 18 -23.50 -3.12 2.33
CA ASN A 18 -24.14 -4.34 2.83
C ASN A 18 -23.61 -5.63 2.19
N SER A 19 -22.28 -5.76 2.11
CA SER A 19 -21.69 -7.00 1.62
C SER A 19 -20.43 -7.39 2.36
N LYS A 20 -20.40 -8.66 2.78
CA LYS A 20 -19.28 -9.28 3.50
C LYS A 20 -18.43 -10.19 2.60
N MET A 21 -18.75 -10.34 1.31
CA MET A 21 -18.02 -11.25 0.42
C MET A 21 -16.82 -10.55 -0.24
N PRO A 22 -15.59 -11.07 -0.07
CA PRO A 22 -14.39 -10.51 -0.70
C PRO A 22 -14.48 -10.44 -2.22
N SER A 23 -15.11 -11.45 -2.86
CA SER A 23 -15.28 -11.54 -4.31
C SER A 23 -16.10 -10.40 -4.92
N ARG A 24 -16.97 -9.74 -4.14
CA ARG A 24 -17.77 -8.61 -4.61
C ARG A 24 -16.96 -7.30 -4.69
N PHE A 25 -15.77 -7.27 -4.10
CA PHE A 25 -14.94 -6.08 -3.99
C PHE A 25 -13.53 -6.34 -4.49
N PRO A 26 -13.37 -6.60 -5.81
CA PRO A 26 -12.06 -6.66 -6.41
C PRO A 26 -11.33 -5.31 -6.23
N PRO A 27 -9.98 -5.29 -6.22
CA PRO A 27 -9.22 -4.07 -5.96
C PRO A 27 -9.57 -2.91 -6.91
N VAL A 28 -9.96 -3.22 -8.15
CA VAL A 28 -10.42 -2.24 -9.15
C VAL A 28 -11.51 -1.30 -8.64
N VAL A 29 -12.44 -1.77 -7.78
CA VAL A 29 -13.50 -0.92 -7.21
C VAL A 29 -12.92 0.18 -6.33
N PHE A 30 -11.82 -0.10 -5.62
CA PHE A 30 -11.20 0.85 -4.71
C PHE A 30 -10.25 1.81 -5.41
N TYR A 31 -9.44 1.33 -6.34
CA TYR A 31 -8.28 2.07 -6.88
C TYR A 31 -8.51 2.70 -8.25
N THR A 32 -9.59 2.37 -8.95
CA THR A 32 -9.93 3.05 -10.22
C THR A 32 -10.24 4.53 -9.97
N LEU A 33 -9.89 5.39 -10.91
CA LEU A 33 -10.12 6.83 -10.83
C LEU A 33 -11.62 7.15 -10.68
N LYS A 34 -11.92 8.25 -9.98
CA LYS A 34 -13.30 8.71 -9.78
C LYS A 34 -14.01 9.06 -11.08
N GLU A 35 -13.26 9.52 -12.07
CA GLU A 35 -13.76 9.85 -13.41
C GLU A 35 -14.19 8.60 -14.20
N LEU A 36 -13.77 7.41 -13.76
CA LEU A 36 -14.13 6.11 -14.32
C LEU A 36 -15.00 5.29 -13.35
N ASP A 37 -15.79 5.98 -12.51
CA ASP A 37 -16.70 5.40 -11.51
C ASP A 37 -16.03 4.53 -10.42
N GLY A 38 -14.72 4.70 -10.20
CA GLY A 38 -14.01 4.11 -9.06
C GLY A 38 -13.99 5.01 -7.81
N LEU A 39 -13.52 4.46 -6.68
CA LEU A 39 -13.39 5.25 -5.45
C LEU A 39 -12.16 6.17 -5.43
N GLY A 40 -11.18 5.93 -6.31
CA GLY A 40 -9.95 6.71 -6.39
C GLY A 40 -9.12 6.67 -5.11
N MET A 41 -9.12 5.54 -4.38
CA MET A 41 -8.26 5.37 -3.23
C MET A 41 -6.80 5.36 -3.68
N LEU A 42 -5.91 5.94 -2.87
CA LEU A 42 -4.46 5.87 -3.06
C LEU A 42 -3.90 4.80 -2.13
N SER A 43 -3.15 3.83 -2.68
CA SER A 43 -2.58 2.78 -1.84
C SER A 43 -1.24 3.15 -1.25
N MET A 44 -1.07 2.78 0.03
CA MET A 44 0.23 2.76 0.71
C MET A 44 0.55 1.38 1.28
N GLY A 45 -0.45 0.48 1.35
CA GLY A 45 -0.31 -0.84 1.95
C GLY A 45 0.02 -1.98 0.98
N HIS A 46 -0.07 -1.77 -0.34
CA HIS A 46 0.44 -2.72 -1.34
C HIS A 46 1.97 -2.61 -1.39
N VAL A 47 2.62 -3.22 -0.39
CA VAL A 47 4.07 -3.21 -0.20
C VAL A 47 4.51 -4.53 0.41
N LEU A 48 5.73 -4.94 0.08
CA LEU A 48 6.41 -6.06 0.73
C LEU A 48 7.00 -5.57 2.07
N ILE A 49 6.57 -6.19 3.16
CA ILE A 49 7.03 -5.88 4.51
C ILE A 49 8.14 -6.87 4.88
N PRO A 50 9.32 -6.42 5.30
CA PRO A 50 10.38 -7.30 5.78
C PRO A 50 9.92 -8.08 7.02
N GLN A 51 10.10 -9.42 7.04
CA GLN A 51 9.69 -10.27 8.17
C GLN A 51 10.66 -10.22 9.35
N SER A 52 11.88 -9.69 9.17
CA SER A 52 12.91 -9.55 10.21
C SER A 52 12.48 -8.67 11.39
N ASP A 53 11.45 -7.83 11.21
CA ASP A 53 10.93 -6.91 12.23
C ASP A 53 10.14 -7.58 13.37
N LEU A 54 9.90 -8.90 13.34
CA LEU A 54 8.92 -9.54 14.23
C LEU A 54 9.46 -10.12 15.55
N ARG A 55 10.78 -10.15 15.81
CA ARG A 55 11.31 -10.78 17.04
C ARG A 55 12.59 -10.20 17.63
N TRP A 56 13.48 -9.64 16.82
CA TRP A 56 14.76 -9.06 17.26
C TRP A 56 15.23 -8.03 16.23
N SER A 57 15.00 -6.74 16.50
CA SER A 57 15.51 -5.66 15.65
C SER A 57 16.87 -5.18 16.18
N LYS A 58 17.90 -6.04 16.14
CA LYS A 58 19.26 -5.50 16.06
C LYS A 58 19.63 -5.45 14.59
N GLN A 59 19.76 -4.23 14.08
CA GLN A 59 20.31 -3.95 12.77
C GLN A 59 21.71 -4.57 12.73
N THR A 60 21.77 -5.74 12.11
CA THR A 60 23.00 -6.39 11.69
C THR A 60 23.04 -6.21 10.18
N ASP A 61 24.22 -6.00 9.59
CA ASP A 61 24.39 -5.71 8.15
C ASP A 61 23.93 -6.85 7.23
N THR A 62 23.38 -7.93 7.79
CA THR A 62 22.73 -9.02 7.07
C THR A 62 21.45 -8.55 6.38
N SER A 63 21.45 -8.66 5.06
CA SER A 63 20.34 -8.38 4.15
C SER A 63 19.02 -9.03 4.56
N ILE A 64 17.90 -8.34 4.27
CA ILE A 64 16.54 -8.86 4.46
C ILE A 64 16.31 -10.04 3.52
N THR A 65 16.05 -11.22 4.07
CA THR A 65 15.86 -12.46 3.30
C THR A 65 14.39 -12.86 3.09
N HIS A 66 13.47 -12.33 3.91
CA HIS A 66 12.06 -12.74 3.89
C HIS A 66 11.13 -11.52 3.86
N PHE A 67 10.17 -11.55 2.95
CA PHE A 67 9.13 -10.53 2.80
C PHE A 67 7.74 -11.14 2.99
N ARG A 68 6.84 -10.37 3.61
CA ARG A 68 5.40 -10.66 3.70
C ARG A 68 4.63 -9.60 2.94
N SER A 69 3.66 -10.01 2.13
CA SER A 69 2.77 -9.03 1.48
C SER A 69 1.94 -8.28 2.52
N GLY A 70 1.88 -6.94 2.40
CA GLY A 70 1.07 -6.08 3.25
C GLY A 70 -0.43 -6.30 3.02
N MET A 71 -0.88 -6.29 1.77
CA MET A 71 -2.26 -6.52 1.37
C MET A 71 -2.35 -7.62 0.31
N SER A 72 -3.42 -8.42 0.36
CA SER A 72 -3.67 -9.50 -0.59
C SER A 72 -4.30 -8.97 -1.87
N HIS A 73 -3.78 -9.40 -3.02
CA HIS A 73 -4.36 -9.21 -4.36
C HIS A 73 -3.97 -10.42 -5.23
N ASP A 74 -4.58 -10.56 -6.41
CA ASP A 74 -4.22 -11.62 -7.36
C ASP A 74 -2.79 -11.42 -7.85
N GLU A 75 -2.00 -12.49 -7.99
CA GLU A 75 -0.53 -12.45 -8.20
C GLU A 75 -0.06 -11.56 -9.38
N ASP A 76 -0.90 -11.33 -10.39
CA ASP A 76 -0.56 -10.53 -11.57
C ASP A 76 -1.01 -9.04 -11.49
N GLN A 77 -1.65 -8.61 -10.40
CA GLN A 77 -2.24 -7.28 -10.28
C GLN A 77 -1.40 -6.31 -9.44
N LEU A 78 -0.39 -5.68 -10.03
CA LEU A 78 0.41 -4.68 -9.32
C LEU A 78 -0.37 -3.38 -9.10
N ILE A 79 -0.77 -3.12 -7.84
CA ILE A 79 -1.36 -1.84 -7.45
C ILE A 79 -0.26 -0.84 -7.09
N PRO A 80 -0.20 0.33 -7.75
CA PRO A 80 0.84 1.32 -7.48
C PRO A 80 0.79 1.83 -6.03
N ASN A 81 1.95 1.86 -5.38
CA ASN A 81 2.13 2.44 -4.06
C ASN A 81 2.50 3.93 -4.16
N LEU A 82 1.80 4.78 -3.41
CA LEU A 82 2.00 6.22 -3.38
C LEU A 82 3.45 6.63 -3.06
N TYR A 83 4.16 5.88 -2.22
CA TYR A 83 5.54 6.21 -1.86
C TYR A 83 6.49 6.28 -3.06
N ARG A 84 6.22 5.51 -4.13
CA ARG A 84 7.05 5.54 -5.36
C ARG A 84 6.92 6.84 -6.15
N TYR A 85 5.90 7.65 -5.86
CA TYR A 85 5.61 8.90 -6.55
C TYR A 85 5.96 10.13 -5.71
N ILE A 86 6.43 9.95 -4.47
CA ILE A 86 6.88 11.03 -3.60
C ILE A 86 8.39 11.15 -3.76
N MET A 87 8.87 12.34 -4.09
CA MET A 87 10.31 12.59 -4.15
C MET A 87 10.90 12.52 -2.73
N PRO A 88 12.05 11.86 -2.53
CA PRO A 88 12.74 11.92 -1.25
C PRO A 88 13.16 13.35 -0.92
N TRP A 89 12.98 13.77 0.34
CA TRP A 89 13.38 15.09 0.81
C TRP A 89 14.82 15.46 0.47
N GLU A 90 15.77 14.51 0.59
CA GLU A 90 17.16 14.73 0.21
C GLU A 90 17.31 15.15 -1.26
N ALA A 91 16.60 14.48 -2.16
CA ALA A 91 16.60 14.82 -3.58
C ALA A 91 15.94 16.19 -3.81
N GLU A 92 14.83 16.50 -3.14
CA GLU A 92 14.20 17.81 -3.20
C GLU A 92 15.14 18.93 -2.73
N PHE A 93 15.85 18.74 -1.61
CA PHE A 93 16.77 19.76 -1.10
C PHE A 93 17.97 19.98 -2.02
N ILE A 94 18.49 18.92 -2.64
CA ILE A 94 19.56 19.05 -3.64
C ILE A 94 19.05 19.81 -4.86
N ASP A 95 17.83 19.52 -5.33
CA ASP A 95 17.26 20.20 -6.49
C ASP A 95 16.99 21.69 -6.19
N LEU A 96 16.48 22.01 -5.00
CA LEU A 96 16.29 23.39 -4.54
C LEU A 96 17.59 24.21 -4.50
N GLN A 97 18.74 23.59 -4.23
CA GLN A 97 20.04 24.27 -4.26
C GLN A 97 20.58 24.52 -5.67
N ARG A 98 20.05 23.80 -6.68
CA ARG A 98 20.47 23.90 -8.08
C ARG A 98 19.67 24.94 -8.87
N VAL A 99 18.50 25.33 -8.36
CA VAL A 99 17.62 26.39 -8.89
C VAL A 99 18.01 27.74 -8.30
#